data_AF-A0A0H3EEP0-F1
#
_entry.id   AF-A0A0H3EEP0-F1
#
_cell.length_a   1.000
_cell.length_b   1.000
_cell.length_c   1.000
_cell.angle_alpha   90.00
_cell.angle_beta   90.00
_cell.angle_gamma   90.00
#
_symmetry.space_group_name_H-M   'P 1'
#
loop_
_entity.id
_entity.type
_entity.pdbx_description
1 polymer ?
#
loop_
_entity_poly.entity_id
_entity_poly.type
_entity_poly.pdbx_seq_one_letter_code
_entity_poly.pdbx_strand_id
1 'polypeptide(L)'
;MELNDLPQMDPRALKATSVKAEDEHASSAEPQALKITAASSNPKMFTLPWHKPLATWPEDLLANLPRGISRHVVRFVHVGDEVYAMKEITRQVAEREYEILRRLQKLELPTVTPIAVVTGRHDRNGEPLEAILVTRHLKFSLPYRALFARNLQPDTAERLIDALAVLLVRLHLAGFYWGDVSLSNVLFLRDADAFSAFLVDAETGDLQVQLTDGQREYDIDLARTNIIGELMDLASGRLLPSDVDEIEVGNRLVDRYHSLWSTLTDTDKFGPDEMWKIEQRVNKLNDLGFDVDELEMKTAEDGKRVLVRPRVVDAGYASRKLLRLTGLDVQENQARRLLNDLDAYRASTWREGEELEIVATDWMREVYEPTVRMIPREYRSQIEPAQFFHEVLDHRWFLAEKAGHDVPMGEAVESYIQSVLPNYKLDDKAVNELNAEADSGVVDDEANYDKPIDDDDYNPDDDPDAAVWSH
;
A
#
# COMPACT_ATOMS: atom_id res chain seq x y z
N MET A 1 48.07 9.16 4.67
CA MET A 1 47.54 8.46 5.85
C MET A 1 46.21 9.11 6.16
N GLU A 2 45.19 8.72 5.42
CA GLU A 2 43.78 8.92 5.76
C GLU A 2 43.14 7.61 5.34
N LEU A 3 42.85 6.76 6.33
CA LEU A 3 42.02 5.59 6.18
C LEU A 3 40.59 6.12 6.10
N ASN A 4 39.92 5.92 4.97
CA ASN A 4 38.48 6.05 4.90
C ASN A 4 37.90 4.90 5.74
N ASP A 5 37.43 5.23 6.94
CA ASP A 5 36.48 4.41 7.70
C ASP A 5 35.17 4.36 6.90
N LEU A 6 35.06 3.36 6.03
CA LEU A 6 33.76 2.91 5.53
C LEU A 6 33.02 2.27 6.73
N PRO A 7 31.72 2.53 6.91
CA PRO A 7 30.93 1.73 7.84
C PRO A 7 31.08 0.25 7.43
N GLN A 8 31.48 -0.60 8.38
CA GLN A 8 31.56 -2.04 8.17
C GLN A 8 30.16 -2.57 7.91
N MET A 9 29.79 -2.67 6.63
CA MET A 9 28.54 -3.29 6.18
C MET A 9 28.62 -4.81 6.32
N ASP A 10 27.47 -5.44 6.53
CA ASP A 10 27.35 -6.90 6.63
C ASP A 10 27.88 -7.58 5.34
N PRO A 11 28.89 -8.47 5.42
CA PRO A 11 29.39 -9.23 4.28
C PRO A 11 28.31 -10.02 3.52
N ARG A 12 27.20 -10.37 4.17
CA ARG A 12 26.07 -11.08 3.57
C ARG A 12 25.28 -10.19 2.60
N ALA A 13 25.05 -8.93 2.93
CA ALA A 13 24.37 -7.97 2.07
C ALA A 13 25.17 -7.67 0.77
N LEU A 14 26.50 -7.74 0.84
CA LEU A 14 27.39 -7.62 -0.32
C LEU A 14 27.38 -8.88 -1.21
N LYS A 15 27.11 -10.06 -0.64
CA LYS A 15 27.01 -11.31 -1.39
C LYS A 15 25.65 -11.46 -2.08
N ALA A 16 24.55 -11.14 -1.40
CA ALA A 16 23.21 -11.15 -1.97
C ALA A 16 23.04 -10.24 -3.20
N THR A 17 23.92 -9.25 -3.39
CA THR A 17 23.93 -8.36 -4.57
C THR A 17 24.82 -8.83 -5.72
N SER A 18 25.49 -9.97 -5.57
CA SER A 18 26.52 -10.48 -6.49
C SER A 18 26.33 -11.95 -6.90
N VAL A 19 25.27 -12.63 -6.44
CA VAL A 19 24.99 -14.01 -6.85
C VAL A 19 24.51 -14.01 -8.30
N LYS A 20 25.35 -14.51 -9.21
CA LYS A 20 24.91 -14.88 -10.56
C LYS A 20 24.07 -16.14 -10.43
N ALA A 21 22.75 -16.01 -10.49
CA ALA A 21 21.91 -17.18 -10.75
C ALA A 21 22.19 -17.66 -12.20
N GLU A 22 22.94 -18.75 -12.35
CA GLU A 22 23.16 -19.36 -13.66
C GLU A 22 21.86 -20.04 -14.13
N ASP A 23 21.18 -19.40 -15.09
CA ASP A 23 19.93 -19.89 -15.70
C ASP A 23 20.22 -20.88 -16.86
N GLU A 24 19.74 -22.12 -16.75
CA GLU A 24 19.82 -23.16 -17.82
C GLU A 24 18.91 -22.88 -19.03
N HIS A 25 18.16 -21.77 -19.06
CA HIS A 25 17.24 -21.39 -20.15
C HIS A 25 17.46 -19.98 -20.73
N ALA A 26 18.66 -19.42 -20.61
CA ALA A 26 19.03 -18.12 -21.17
C ALA A 26 19.10 -18.11 -22.73
N SER A 27 17.95 -18.06 -23.41
CA SER A 27 17.87 -17.84 -24.87
C SER A 27 17.65 -16.36 -25.26
N SER A 28 17.97 -15.40 -24.38
CA SER A 28 18.12 -13.99 -24.79
C SER A 28 19.43 -13.44 -24.24
N ALA A 29 20.35 -13.08 -25.14
CA ALA A 29 21.64 -12.52 -24.75
C ALA A 29 21.45 -11.29 -23.84
N GLU A 30 22.23 -11.19 -22.78
CA GLU A 30 22.24 -10.01 -21.91
C GLU A 30 22.54 -8.74 -22.73
N PRO A 31 21.81 -7.63 -22.50
CA PRO A 31 22.09 -6.38 -23.19
C PRO A 31 23.48 -5.87 -22.79
N GLN A 32 24.38 -5.75 -23.78
CA GLN A 32 25.75 -5.25 -23.59
C GLN A 32 25.84 -3.78 -23.15
N ALA A 33 24.72 -3.04 -23.19
CA ALA A 33 24.66 -1.64 -22.83
C ALA A 33 23.53 -1.37 -21.84
N LEU A 34 23.77 -0.40 -20.95
CA LEU A 34 22.77 0.09 -20.01
C LEU A 34 21.50 0.51 -20.76
N LYS A 35 20.39 -0.12 -20.42
CA LYS A 35 19.08 0.19 -20.98
C LYS A 35 18.13 0.57 -19.86
N ILE A 36 17.58 1.77 -19.95
CA ILE A 36 16.54 2.27 -19.04
C ILE A 36 15.24 2.31 -19.82
N THR A 37 14.30 1.41 -19.49
CA THR A 37 12.96 1.40 -20.06
C THR A 37 12.05 2.12 -19.07
N ALA A 38 11.58 3.33 -19.39
CA ALA A 38 10.84 4.17 -18.45
C ALA A 38 9.53 4.72 -19.04
N ALA A 39 8.50 4.85 -18.21
CA ALA A 39 7.25 5.53 -18.57
C ALA A 39 7.37 7.06 -18.49
N SER A 40 8.25 7.57 -17.63
CA SER A 40 8.63 8.99 -17.53
C SER A 40 10.11 9.09 -17.16
N SER A 41 10.88 9.95 -17.83
CA SER A 41 12.33 10.07 -17.59
C SER A 41 12.66 11.39 -16.91
N ASN A 42 12.92 11.36 -15.61
CA ASN A 42 13.64 12.45 -14.94
C ASN A 42 15.11 12.38 -15.41
N PRO A 43 15.69 13.44 -16.01
CA PRO A 43 17.07 13.41 -16.50
C PRO A 43 18.12 13.04 -15.44
N LYS A 44 17.84 13.30 -14.15
CA LYS A 44 18.73 12.91 -13.04
C LYS A 44 18.86 11.39 -12.88
N MET A 45 17.97 10.59 -13.46
CA MET A 45 18.16 9.13 -13.52
C MET A 45 19.45 8.74 -14.24
N PHE A 46 19.87 9.50 -15.25
CA PHE A 46 21.10 9.20 -16.01
C PHE A 46 22.38 9.54 -15.24
N THR A 47 22.29 10.27 -14.13
CA THR A 47 23.46 10.65 -13.31
C THR A 47 23.73 9.69 -12.16
N LEU A 48 22.87 8.68 -11.97
CA LEU A 48 23.00 7.71 -10.88
C LEU A 48 24.13 6.69 -11.14
N PRO A 49 24.75 6.13 -10.09
CA PRO A 49 25.90 5.24 -10.20
C PRO A 49 25.50 3.81 -10.60
N TRP A 50 24.90 3.63 -11.77
CA TRP A 50 24.41 2.33 -12.28
C TRP A 50 25.46 1.21 -12.35
N HIS A 51 26.74 1.58 -12.33
CA HIS A 51 27.89 0.67 -12.31
C HIS A 51 28.25 0.13 -10.92
N LYS A 52 27.47 0.46 -9.89
CA LYS A 52 27.65 -0.05 -8.52
C LYS A 52 26.46 -0.92 -8.11
N PRO A 53 26.67 -2.02 -7.36
CA PRO A 53 25.59 -2.74 -6.68
C PRO A 53 24.78 -1.79 -5.80
N LEU A 54 23.46 -1.95 -5.75
CA LEU A 54 22.54 -1.00 -5.11
C LEU A 54 22.83 -0.81 -3.62
N ALA A 55 23.24 -1.89 -2.94
CA ALA A 55 23.61 -1.85 -1.52
C ALA A 55 24.78 -0.88 -1.21
N THR A 56 25.65 -0.62 -2.20
CA THR A 56 26.87 0.19 -2.06
C THR A 56 26.72 1.64 -2.54
N TRP A 57 25.48 2.05 -2.82
CA TRP A 57 25.23 3.41 -3.30
C TRP A 57 25.55 4.46 -2.21
N PRO A 58 26.07 5.63 -2.61
CA PRO A 58 26.42 6.70 -1.67
C PRO A 58 25.23 7.16 -0.81
N GLU A 59 25.45 7.36 0.50
CA GLU A 59 24.42 7.77 1.45
C GLU A 59 23.78 9.12 1.11
N ASP A 60 24.49 10.02 0.45
CA ASP A 60 23.96 11.33 0.02
C ASP A 60 22.89 11.22 -1.08
N LEU A 61 22.80 10.07 -1.75
CA LEU A 61 21.72 9.76 -2.69
C LEU A 61 20.52 9.08 -2.00
N LEU A 62 20.72 8.52 -0.80
CA LEU A 62 19.72 7.70 -0.13
C LEU A 62 18.81 8.55 0.76
N ALA A 63 17.50 8.27 0.69
CA ALA A 63 16.53 8.84 1.61
C ALA A 63 16.44 7.96 2.86
N ASN A 64 16.55 8.55 4.05
CA ASN A 64 16.37 7.84 5.32
C ASN A 64 14.88 7.65 5.63
N LEU A 65 14.26 6.67 4.96
CA LEU A 65 12.87 6.27 5.16
C LEU A 65 12.82 4.83 5.70
N PRO A 66 11.81 4.49 6.52
CA PRO A 66 11.66 3.13 7.03
C PRO A 66 11.39 2.16 5.87
N ARG A 67 12.13 1.06 5.83
CA ARG A 67 11.97 0.00 4.83
C ARG A 67 11.27 -1.21 5.44
N GLY A 68 10.47 -1.90 4.64
CA GLY A 68 9.98 -3.23 4.96
C GLY A 68 11.09 -4.28 4.83
N ILE A 69 10.86 -5.45 5.42
CA ILE A 69 11.73 -6.61 5.22
C ILE A 69 11.53 -7.09 3.78
N SER A 70 12.63 -7.40 3.10
CA SER A 70 12.63 -7.84 1.71
C SER A 70 13.75 -8.85 1.51
N ARG A 71 13.47 -9.90 0.72
CA ARG A 71 14.51 -10.84 0.27
C ARG A 71 15.54 -10.16 -0.63
N HIS A 72 15.11 -9.13 -1.35
CA HIS A 72 15.91 -8.38 -2.32
C HIS A 72 16.45 -7.08 -1.73
N VAL A 73 17.52 -6.53 -2.33
CA VAL A 73 18.05 -5.23 -1.88
C VAL A 73 17.14 -4.10 -2.34
N VAL A 74 16.58 -3.37 -1.37
CA VAL A 74 15.74 -2.19 -1.61
C VAL A 74 16.40 -0.93 -1.03
N ARG A 75 16.42 0.14 -1.83
CA ARG A 75 16.90 1.47 -1.42
C ARG A 75 15.95 2.57 -1.89
N PHE A 76 15.71 3.55 -1.03
CA PHE A 76 15.02 4.79 -1.41
C PHE A 76 16.04 5.83 -1.87
N VAL A 77 15.87 6.34 -3.09
CA VAL A 77 16.87 7.20 -3.75
C VAL A 77 16.24 8.55 -4.13
N HIS A 78 16.93 9.63 -3.80
CA HIS A 78 16.56 10.98 -4.23
C HIS A 78 16.88 11.17 -5.72
N VAL A 79 15.85 11.50 -6.51
CA VAL A 79 15.96 11.78 -7.94
C VAL A 79 15.28 13.12 -8.24
N GLY A 80 16.03 14.21 -8.03
CA GLY A 80 15.45 15.55 -8.12
C GLY A 80 14.73 15.91 -6.84
N ASP A 81 13.49 16.35 -6.96
CA ASP A 81 12.62 16.66 -5.82
C ASP A 81 11.75 15.45 -5.42
N GLU A 82 11.91 14.33 -6.12
CA GLU A 82 11.17 13.09 -5.90
C GLU A 82 12.05 12.01 -5.27
N VAL A 83 11.41 11.02 -4.65
CA VAL A 83 12.05 9.83 -4.09
C VAL A 83 11.53 8.62 -4.83
N TYR A 84 12.43 7.72 -5.24
CA TYR A 84 12.08 6.45 -5.87
C TYR A 84 12.52 5.28 -4.99
N ALA A 85 11.72 4.21 -4.98
CA ALA A 85 12.14 2.93 -4.43
C ALA A 85 12.82 2.13 -5.54
N MET A 86 14.04 1.67 -5.29
CA MET A 86 14.82 0.86 -6.21
C MET A 86 14.99 -0.53 -5.61
N LYS A 87 14.59 -1.56 -6.36
CA LYS A 87 14.66 -2.98 -5.99
C LYS A 87 15.64 -3.66 -6.97
N GLU A 88 16.77 -4.16 -6.47
CA GLU A 88 17.79 -4.85 -7.27
C GLU A 88 17.46 -6.36 -7.30
N ILE A 89 17.12 -6.88 -8.49
CA ILE A 89 16.58 -8.23 -8.72
C ILE A 89 16.94 -8.75 -10.11
N THR A 90 16.69 -10.04 -10.35
CA THR A 90 16.95 -10.66 -11.65
C THR A 90 16.19 -9.98 -12.78
N ARG A 91 16.82 -9.94 -13.95
CA ARG A 91 16.28 -9.24 -15.12
C ARG A 91 14.86 -9.70 -15.49
N GLN A 92 14.64 -11.01 -15.53
CA GLN A 92 13.35 -11.57 -15.94
C GLN A 92 12.24 -11.16 -14.96
N VAL A 93 12.55 -11.23 -13.66
CA VAL A 93 11.65 -10.81 -12.59
C VAL A 93 11.36 -9.31 -12.69
N ALA A 94 12.38 -8.47 -12.84
CA ALA A 94 12.21 -7.02 -12.95
C ALA A 94 11.34 -6.61 -14.16
N GLU A 95 11.58 -7.22 -15.32
CA GLU A 95 10.79 -6.96 -16.54
C GLU A 95 9.33 -7.43 -16.37
N ARG A 96 9.10 -8.60 -15.76
CA ARG A 96 7.75 -9.12 -15.47
C ARG A 96 7.00 -8.25 -14.48
N GLU A 97 7.61 -7.97 -13.33
CA GLU A 97 7.01 -7.17 -12.26
C GLU A 97 6.69 -5.74 -12.75
N TYR A 98 7.59 -5.12 -13.51
CA TYR A 98 7.34 -3.82 -14.14
C TYR A 98 6.10 -3.83 -15.03
N GLU A 99 5.93 -4.85 -15.89
CA GLU A 99 4.79 -4.95 -16.79
C GLU A 99 3.48 -5.29 -16.04
N ILE A 100 3.52 -6.12 -15.01
CA ILE A 100 2.36 -6.39 -14.15
C ILE A 100 1.91 -5.11 -13.46
N LEU A 101 2.80 -4.40 -12.76
CA LEU A 101 2.48 -3.14 -12.09
C LEU A 101 1.89 -2.11 -13.06
N ARG A 102 2.39 -2.04 -14.31
CA ARG A 102 1.82 -1.16 -15.33
C ARG A 102 0.40 -1.55 -15.74
N ARG A 103 0.08 -2.84 -15.78
CA ARG A 103 -1.28 -3.31 -16.06
C ARG A 103 -2.21 -2.99 -14.89
N LEU A 104 -1.78 -3.24 -13.65
CA LEU A 104 -2.56 -2.94 -12.45
C LEU A 104 -2.85 -1.43 -12.33
N GLN A 105 -1.87 -0.57 -12.63
CA GLN A 105 -2.08 0.89 -12.66
C GLN A 105 -3.10 1.32 -13.72
N LYS A 106 -3.15 0.67 -14.89
CA LYS A 106 -4.19 0.94 -15.91
C LYS A 106 -5.58 0.53 -15.46
N LEU A 107 -5.68 -0.42 -14.54
CA LEU A 107 -6.92 -0.85 -13.90
C LEU A 107 -7.23 0.00 -12.65
N GLU A 108 -6.47 1.05 -12.38
CA GLU A 108 -6.64 1.95 -11.23
C GLU A 108 -6.61 1.20 -9.88
N LEU A 109 -5.82 0.12 -9.83
CA LEU A 109 -5.62 -0.66 -8.61
C LEU A 109 -4.60 0.03 -7.70
N PRO A 110 -4.77 -0.07 -6.37
CA PRO A 110 -3.89 0.56 -5.39
C PRO A 110 -2.56 -0.20 -5.31
N THR A 111 -1.65 0.15 -6.21
CA THR A 111 -0.29 -0.38 -6.26
C THR A 111 0.73 0.76 -6.28
N VAL A 112 1.98 0.46 -5.99
CA VAL A 112 3.08 1.40 -6.29
C VAL A 112 3.17 1.69 -7.79
N THR A 113 3.53 2.92 -8.15
CA THR A 113 3.65 3.33 -9.56
C THR A 113 5.00 2.90 -10.13
N PRO A 114 5.05 2.04 -11.15
CA PRO A 114 6.29 1.67 -11.82
C PRO A 114 6.79 2.83 -12.68
N ILE A 115 8.06 3.19 -12.52
CA ILE A 115 8.71 4.30 -13.23
C ILE A 115 9.61 3.78 -14.34
N ALA A 116 10.46 2.80 -14.01
CA ALA A 116 11.40 2.23 -14.95
C ALA A 116 11.85 0.82 -14.57
N VAL A 117 12.39 0.11 -15.56
CA VAL A 117 13.27 -1.05 -15.36
C VAL A 117 14.62 -0.77 -16.00
N VAL A 118 15.69 -1.02 -15.26
CA VAL A 118 17.08 -0.77 -15.66
C VAL A 118 17.81 -2.10 -15.81
N THR A 119 18.28 -2.39 -17.02
CA THR A 119 18.94 -3.66 -17.39
C THR A 119 20.29 -3.40 -18.05
N GLY A 120 21.14 -4.43 -18.16
CA GLY A 120 22.46 -4.32 -18.81
C GLY A 120 23.45 -3.49 -18.00
N ARG A 121 23.28 -3.50 -16.67
CA ARG A 121 24.22 -2.87 -15.74
C ARG A 121 25.48 -3.71 -15.69
N HIS A 122 26.62 -3.04 -15.66
CA HIS A 122 27.93 -3.67 -15.52
C HIS A 122 28.77 -2.86 -14.54
N ASP A 123 29.59 -3.55 -13.76
CA ASP A 123 30.57 -2.90 -12.90
C ASP A 123 31.72 -2.28 -13.71
N ARG A 124 32.71 -1.70 -13.04
CA ARG A 124 33.87 -1.08 -13.71
C ARG A 124 34.82 -2.10 -14.38
N ASN A 125 34.74 -3.36 -13.97
CA ASN A 125 35.53 -4.45 -14.53
C ASN A 125 34.82 -5.10 -15.73
N GLY A 126 33.56 -4.74 -15.98
CA GLY A 126 32.72 -5.30 -17.03
C GLY A 126 31.95 -6.55 -16.59
N GLU A 127 31.89 -6.85 -15.30
CA GLU A 127 31.05 -7.92 -14.77
C GLU A 127 29.58 -7.48 -14.75
N PRO A 128 28.63 -8.34 -15.15
CA PRO A 128 27.22 -8.01 -15.15
C PRO A 128 26.70 -7.81 -13.73
N LEU A 129 25.76 -6.87 -13.58
CA LEU A 129 25.02 -6.61 -12.36
C LEU A 129 23.53 -6.85 -12.62
N GLU A 130 22.82 -7.20 -11.56
CA GLU A 130 21.37 -7.43 -11.61
C GLU A 130 20.58 -6.23 -12.13
N ALA A 131 19.34 -6.47 -12.56
CA ALA A 131 18.46 -5.40 -12.98
C ALA A 131 17.95 -4.58 -11.78
N ILE A 132 17.46 -3.37 -12.03
CA ILE A 132 16.78 -2.57 -11.01
C ILE A 132 15.37 -2.23 -11.49
N LEU A 133 14.37 -2.65 -10.72
CA LEU A 133 13.01 -2.13 -10.80
C LEU A 133 12.95 -0.81 -10.03
N VAL A 134 12.41 0.23 -10.67
CA VAL A 134 12.25 1.56 -10.10
C VAL A 134 10.77 1.88 -9.99
N THR A 135 10.30 2.09 -8.77
CA THR A 135 8.93 2.54 -8.47
C THR A 135 8.96 3.91 -7.80
N ARG A 136 7.87 4.66 -7.92
CA ARG A 136 7.71 5.92 -7.20
C ARG A 136 7.50 5.60 -5.72
N HIS A 137 8.22 6.29 -4.84
CA HIS A 137 7.93 6.21 -3.41
C HIS A 137 6.54 6.77 -3.13
N LEU A 138 5.71 5.99 -2.45
CA LEU A 138 4.38 6.39 -2.03
C LEU A 138 4.49 7.29 -0.79
N LYS A 139 4.30 8.61 -0.98
CA LYS A 139 4.47 9.61 0.09
C LYS A 139 3.50 9.31 1.25
N PHE A 140 3.96 9.55 2.49
CA PHE A 140 3.23 9.30 3.74
C PHE A 140 2.90 7.83 4.03
N SER A 141 3.27 6.91 3.15
CA SER A 141 3.09 5.48 3.39
C SER A 141 4.11 4.95 4.39
N LEU A 142 3.72 3.90 5.11
CA LEU A 142 4.56 3.23 6.08
C LEU A 142 4.45 1.71 5.91
N PRO A 143 5.56 0.97 6.05
CA PRO A 143 5.50 -0.48 6.22
C PRO A 143 4.86 -0.81 7.57
N TYR A 144 4.25 -2.00 7.69
CA TYR A 144 3.48 -2.38 8.88
C TYR A 144 4.32 -2.27 10.18
N ARG A 145 5.59 -2.76 10.19
CA ARG A 145 6.47 -2.68 11.38
C ARG A 145 6.67 -1.24 11.87
N ALA A 146 6.76 -0.27 10.95
CA ALA A 146 6.91 1.14 11.33
C ALA A 146 5.64 1.75 11.94
N LEU A 147 4.47 1.17 11.66
CA LEU A 147 3.23 1.53 12.34
C LEU A 147 3.19 0.96 13.76
N PHE A 148 3.67 -0.28 13.94
CA PHE A 148 3.73 -0.92 15.25
C PHE A 148 4.85 -0.39 16.16
N ALA A 149 5.91 0.16 15.59
CA ALA A 149 6.97 0.84 16.36
C ALA A 149 6.51 2.17 17.01
N ARG A 150 5.30 2.67 16.68
CA ARG A 150 4.74 3.89 17.25
C ARG A 150 3.83 3.55 18.44
N ASN A 151 3.44 4.57 19.21
CA ASN A 151 2.47 4.40 20.29
C ASN A 151 1.09 4.07 19.67
N LEU A 152 0.77 2.78 19.61
CA LEU A 152 -0.38 2.23 18.90
C LEU A 152 -1.69 2.54 19.61
N GLN A 153 -2.72 2.81 18.82
CA GLN A 153 -4.09 2.57 19.30
C GLN A 153 -4.33 1.06 19.36
N PRO A 154 -5.06 0.55 20.37
CA PRO A 154 -5.30 -0.89 20.54
C PRO A 154 -5.87 -1.60 19.30
N ASP A 155 -6.62 -0.89 18.46
CA ASP A 155 -7.31 -1.38 17.27
C ASP A 155 -6.49 -1.29 15.97
N THR A 156 -5.22 -0.87 16.04
CA THR A 156 -4.41 -0.63 14.83
C THR A 156 -4.26 -1.89 13.98
N ALA A 157 -4.02 -3.05 14.62
CA ALA A 157 -3.88 -4.31 13.90
C ALA A 157 -5.15 -4.65 13.10
N GLU A 158 -6.32 -4.55 13.73
CA GLU A 158 -7.61 -4.79 13.08
C GLU A 158 -7.83 -3.86 11.89
N ARG A 159 -7.50 -2.58 12.03
CA ARG A 159 -7.66 -1.58 10.95
C ARG A 159 -6.73 -1.85 9.75
N LEU A 160 -5.51 -2.36 10.00
CA LEU A 160 -4.60 -2.76 8.92
C LEU A 160 -5.12 -3.99 8.18
N ILE A 161 -5.65 -4.97 8.91
CA ILE A 161 -6.25 -6.16 8.31
C ILE A 161 -7.50 -5.80 7.49
N ASP A 162 -8.33 -4.89 7.99
CA ASP A 162 -9.51 -4.42 7.25
C ASP A 162 -9.10 -3.73 5.94
N ALA A 163 -8.02 -2.93 5.95
CA ALA A 163 -7.46 -2.30 4.75
C ALA A 163 -6.90 -3.34 3.75
N LEU A 164 -6.20 -4.36 4.26
CA LEU A 164 -5.67 -5.45 3.44
C LEU A 164 -6.80 -6.29 2.80
N ALA A 165 -7.87 -6.58 3.54
CA ALA A 165 -9.04 -7.29 3.00
C ALA A 165 -9.67 -6.51 1.83
N VAL A 166 -9.80 -5.18 1.96
CA VAL A 166 -10.31 -4.32 0.87
C VAL A 166 -9.36 -4.35 -0.33
N LEU A 167 -8.05 -4.25 -0.11
CA LEU A 167 -7.04 -4.38 -1.19
C LEU A 167 -7.20 -5.72 -1.92
N LEU A 168 -7.24 -6.84 -1.19
CA LEU A 168 -7.30 -8.19 -1.75
C LEU A 168 -8.58 -8.39 -2.58
N VAL A 169 -9.74 -7.95 -2.07
CA VAL A 169 -11.00 -7.99 -2.81
C VAL A 169 -10.91 -7.18 -4.11
N ARG A 170 -10.31 -5.98 -4.09
CA ARG A 170 -10.15 -5.16 -5.30
C ARG A 170 -9.26 -5.84 -6.33
N LEU A 171 -8.14 -6.42 -5.90
CA LEU A 171 -7.24 -7.17 -6.77
C LEU A 171 -7.96 -8.37 -7.40
N HIS A 172 -8.67 -9.16 -6.59
CA HIS A 172 -9.38 -10.35 -7.06
C HIS A 172 -10.55 -10.03 -7.99
N LEU A 173 -11.29 -8.95 -7.74
CA LEU A 173 -12.35 -8.48 -8.64
C LEU A 173 -11.81 -8.06 -10.01
N ALA A 174 -10.58 -7.55 -10.04
CA ALA A 174 -9.88 -7.19 -11.28
C ALA A 174 -9.20 -8.39 -11.97
N GLY A 175 -9.32 -9.60 -11.41
CA GLY A 175 -8.73 -10.81 -11.98
C GLY A 175 -7.28 -11.05 -11.60
N PHE A 176 -6.73 -10.34 -10.62
CA PHE A 176 -5.32 -10.45 -10.22
C PHE A 176 -5.14 -11.44 -9.07
N TYR A 177 -4.45 -12.56 -9.32
CA TYR A 177 -3.96 -13.49 -8.31
C TYR A 177 -2.63 -12.97 -7.79
N TRP A 178 -2.43 -12.95 -6.47
CA TRP A 178 -1.26 -12.35 -5.85
C TRP A 178 -0.16 -13.39 -5.62
N GLY A 179 -0.44 -14.52 -4.97
CA GLY A 179 0.50 -15.60 -4.74
C GLY A 179 1.60 -15.34 -3.70
N ASP A 180 1.62 -14.18 -3.05
CA ASP A 180 2.49 -13.89 -1.89
C ASP A 180 1.89 -12.79 -1.00
N VAL A 181 0.68 -13.04 -0.49
CA VAL A 181 -0.04 -12.07 0.34
C VAL A 181 0.59 -12.01 1.73
N SER A 182 1.12 -10.84 2.11
CA SER A 182 1.74 -10.59 3.41
C SER A 182 1.65 -9.11 3.79
N LEU A 183 1.80 -8.76 5.08
CA LEU A 183 1.92 -7.36 5.51
C LEU A 183 3.22 -6.72 5.03
N SER A 184 4.28 -7.53 4.84
CA SER A 184 5.57 -7.07 4.33
C SER A 184 5.50 -6.59 2.88
N ASN A 185 4.60 -7.16 2.07
CA ASN A 185 4.40 -6.79 0.67
C ASN A 185 3.40 -5.63 0.48
N VAL A 186 3.03 -4.95 1.57
CA VAL A 186 2.01 -3.89 1.61
C VAL A 186 2.53 -2.63 2.26
N LEU A 187 2.19 -1.49 1.66
CA LEU A 187 2.32 -0.19 2.27
C LEU A 187 0.98 0.35 2.71
N PHE A 188 0.95 1.00 3.88
CA PHE A 188 -0.26 1.54 4.46
C PHE A 188 -0.18 3.06 4.54
N LEU A 189 -1.28 3.72 4.16
CA LEU A 189 -1.50 5.15 4.36
C LEU A 189 -2.62 5.33 5.37
N ARG A 190 -2.47 6.33 6.23
CA ARG A 190 -3.59 6.78 7.06
C ARG A 190 -4.67 7.34 6.14
N ASP A 191 -5.90 6.92 6.36
CA ASP A 191 -7.04 7.35 5.58
C ASP A 191 -8.17 7.72 6.55
N ALA A 192 -8.06 8.92 7.13
CA ALA A 192 -8.89 9.38 8.24
C ALA A 192 -8.79 8.41 9.43
N ASP A 193 -9.92 7.81 9.83
CA ASP A 193 -10.01 6.82 10.91
C ASP A 193 -9.74 5.38 10.44
N ALA A 194 -9.31 5.19 9.19
CA ALA A 194 -8.96 3.89 8.62
C ALA A 194 -7.52 3.91 8.07
N PHE A 195 -7.16 2.81 7.40
CA PHE A 195 -5.98 2.74 6.56
C PHE A 195 -6.39 2.40 5.13
N SER A 196 -5.59 2.88 4.17
CA SER A 196 -5.57 2.40 2.80
C SER A 196 -4.32 1.55 2.59
N ALA A 197 -4.49 0.38 1.98
CA ALA A 197 -3.41 -0.57 1.70
C ALA A 197 -3.04 -0.54 0.21
N PHE A 198 -1.74 -0.62 -0.08
CA PHE A 198 -1.19 -0.59 -1.43
C PHE A 198 -0.24 -1.77 -1.66
N LEU A 199 -0.43 -2.46 -2.78
CA LEU A 199 0.45 -3.53 -3.25
C LEU A 199 1.82 -2.97 -3.65
N VAL A 200 2.89 -3.53 -3.08
CA VAL A 200 4.27 -3.15 -3.42
C VAL A 200 4.94 -4.19 -4.30
N ASP A 201 4.79 -5.46 -3.92
CA ASP A 201 5.45 -6.58 -4.59
C ASP A 201 4.42 -7.40 -5.36
N ALA A 202 4.59 -7.44 -6.69
CA ALA A 202 3.74 -8.19 -7.60
C ALA A 202 4.51 -9.31 -8.32
N GLU A 203 5.68 -9.70 -7.80
CA GLU A 203 6.62 -10.66 -8.41
C GLU A 203 5.99 -12.03 -8.68
N THR A 204 5.22 -12.56 -7.74
CA THR A 204 4.56 -13.87 -7.82
C THR A 204 3.19 -13.82 -8.52
N GLY A 205 2.63 -12.63 -8.69
CA GLY A 205 1.26 -12.45 -9.15
C GLY A 205 1.04 -12.69 -10.64
N ASP A 206 -0.21 -12.91 -11.01
CA ASP A 206 -0.64 -13.04 -12.40
C ASP A 206 -2.05 -12.49 -12.64
N LEU A 207 -2.27 -11.93 -13.82
CA LEU A 207 -3.53 -11.29 -14.19
C LEU A 207 -4.32 -12.20 -15.14
N GLN A 208 -5.46 -12.68 -14.65
CA GLN A 208 -6.42 -13.49 -15.40
C GLN A 208 -7.62 -12.66 -15.85
N VAL A 209 -8.41 -13.22 -16.78
CA VAL A 209 -9.71 -12.61 -17.16
C VAL A 209 -10.68 -12.62 -15.98
N GLN A 210 -10.69 -13.73 -15.24
CA GLN A 210 -11.43 -13.91 -14.01
C GLN A 210 -10.72 -14.97 -13.17
N LEU A 211 -10.57 -14.74 -11.88
CA LEU A 211 -10.02 -15.75 -10.97
C LEU A 211 -11.02 -16.86 -10.69
N THR A 212 -10.51 -18.08 -10.57
CA THR A 212 -11.28 -19.19 -10.00
C THR A 212 -11.49 -18.99 -8.50
N ASP A 213 -12.42 -19.73 -7.90
CA ASP A 213 -12.62 -19.71 -6.45
C ASP A 213 -11.36 -20.22 -5.74
N GLY A 214 -10.78 -21.33 -6.22
CA GLY A 214 -9.56 -21.90 -5.65
C GLY A 214 -8.36 -20.95 -5.63
N GLN A 215 -8.15 -20.15 -6.68
CA GLN A 215 -7.08 -19.14 -6.70
C GLN A 215 -7.27 -18.09 -5.61
N ARG A 216 -8.50 -17.65 -5.38
CA ARG A 216 -8.79 -16.64 -4.35
C ARG A 216 -8.67 -17.24 -2.95
N GLU A 217 -9.19 -18.43 -2.73
CA GLU A 217 -9.09 -19.14 -1.45
C GLU A 217 -7.63 -19.40 -1.07
N TYR A 218 -6.78 -19.76 -2.04
CA TYR A 218 -5.35 -19.91 -1.80
C TYR A 218 -4.70 -18.62 -1.31
N ASP A 219 -4.96 -17.48 -1.96
CA ASP A 219 -4.42 -16.19 -1.52
C ASP A 219 -4.89 -15.82 -0.10
N ILE A 220 -6.13 -16.15 0.27
CA ILE A 220 -6.69 -15.89 1.61
C ILE A 220 -6.02 -16.77 2.67
N ASP A 221 -5.85 -18.06 2.40
CA ASP A 221 -5.21 -19.01 3.32
C ASP A 221 -3.72 -18.67 3.54
N LEU A 222 -3.04 -18.30 2.45
CA LEU A 222 -1.65 -17.82 2.50
C LEU A 222 -1.54 -16.54 3.31
N ALA A 223 -2.41 -15.55 3.02
CA ALA A 223 -2.45 -14.30 3.75
C ALA A 223 -2.64 -14.51 5.25
N ARG A 224 -3.64 -15.33 5.63
CA ARG A 224 -3.91 -15.65 7.04
C ARG A 224 -2.68 -16.21 7.73
N THR A 225 -1.99 -17.16 7.10
CA THR A 225 -0.82 -17.82 7.68
C THR A 225 0.35 -16.85 7.83
N ASN A 226 0.64 -16.06 6.79
CA ASN A 226 1.73 -15.09 6.77
C ASN A 226 1.50 -13.98 7.81
N ILE A 227 0.29 -13.42 7.87
CA ILE A 227 -0.08 -12.36 8.81
C ILE A 227 0.09 -12.82 10.25
N ILE A 228 -0.37 -14.04 10.59
CA ILE A 228 -0.21 -14.58 11.94
C ILE A 228 1.28 -14.67 12.29
N GLY A 229 2.11 -15.17 11.38
CA GLY A 229 3.57 -15.22 11.56
C GLY A 229 4.18 -13.84 11.78
N GLU A 230 3.85 -12.88 10.92
CA GLU A 230 4.37 -11.51 11.00
C GLU A 230 3.94 -10.78 12.28
N LEU A 231 2.74 -11.04 12.79
CA LEU A 231 2.26 -10.51 14.08
C LEU A 231 2.95 -11.19 15.26
N MET A 232 3.16 -12.51 15.22
CA MET A 232 3.92 -13.23 16.24
C MET A 232 5.37 -12.73 16.32
N ASP A 233 5.98 -12.40 15.18
CA ASP A 233 7.31 -11.79 15.13
C ASP A 233 7.32 -10.41 15.80
N LEU A 234 6.29 -9.59 15.58
CA LEU A 234 6.14 -8.30 16.26
C LEU A 234 5.93 -8.47 17.78
N ALA A 235 5.17 -9.48 18.20
CA ALA A 235 4.96 -9.80 19.61
C ALA A 235 6.26 -10.23 20.29
N SER A 236 7.05 -11.09 19.62
CA SER A 236 8.38 -11.50 20.08
C SER A 236 9.34 -10.31 20.22
N GLY A 237 9.26 -9.36 19.28
CA GLY A 237 9.98 -8.08 19.30
C GLY A 237 9.46 -7.05 20.32
N ARG A 238 8.38 -7.34 21.05
CA ARG A 238 7.67 -6.41 21.96
C ARG A 238 7.18 -5.12 21.29
N LEU A 239 6.88 -5.21 20.00
CA LEU A 239 6.28 -4.13 19.20
C LEU A 239 4.75 -4.28 19.12
N LEU A 240 4.22 -5.47 19.37
CA LEU A 240 2.78 -5.72 19.46
C LEU A 240 2.30 -5.61 20.92
N PRO A 241 1.17 -4.91 21.19
CA PRO A 241 0.53 -4.93 22.50
C PRO A 241 0.17 -6.37 22.92
N SER A 242 0.37 -6.71 24.20
CA SER A 242 0.23 -8.08 24.70
C SER A 242 -1.21 -8.61 24.75
N ASP A 243 -2.18 -7.74 24.51
CA ASP A 243 -3.62 -8.04 24.48
C ASP A 243 -4.15 -8.33 23.07
N VAL A 244 -3.31 -8.19 22.03
CA VAL A 244 -3.67 -8.56 20.66
C VAL A 244 -3.59 -10.08 20.50
N ASP A 245 -4.66 -10.71 20.04
CA ASP A 245 -4.67 -12.12 19.62
C ASP A 245 -4.32 -12.21 18.13
N GLU A 246 -3.11 -12.68 17.82
CA GLU A 246 -2.59 -12.74 16.46
C GLU A 246 -3.41 -13.68 15.57
N ILE A 247 -3.95 -14.76 16.14
CA ILE A 247 -4.77 -15.74 15.42
C ILE A 247 -6.14 -15.16 15.12
N GLU A 248 -6.76 -14.45 16.08
CA GLU A 248 -8.02 -13.75 15.85
C GLU A 248 -7.87 -12.69 14.76
N VAL A 249 -6.78 -11.92 14.78
CA VAL A 249 -6.49 -10.92 13.74
C VAL A 249 -6.32 -11.56 12.37
N GLY A 250 -5.60 -12.70 12.27
CA GLY A 250 -5.49 -13.46 11.02
C GLY A 250 -6.82 -14.04 10.53
N ASN A 251 -7.65 -14.58 11.43
CA ASN A 251 -8.99 -15.08 11.08
C ASN A 251 -9.92 -13.96 10.63
N ARG A 252 -9.81 -12.77 11.24
CA ARG A 252 -10.58 -11.59 10.86
C ARG A 252 -10.39 -11.25 9.39
N LEU A 253 -9.18 -11.39 8.85
CA LEU A 253 -8.92 -11.16 7.42
C LEU A 253 -9.87 -12.00 6.55
N VAL A 254 -9.96 -13.30 6.85
CA VAL A 254 -10.78 -14.27 6.13
C VAL A 254 -12.25 -13.89 6.20
N ASP A 255 -12.76 -13.66 7.42
CA ASP A 255 -14.14 -13.26 7.65
C ASP A 255 -14.49 -11.96 6.92
N ARG A 256 -13.57 -10.98 6.98
CA ARG A 256 -13.74 -9.68 6.35
C ARG A 256 -13.75 -9.81 4.84
N TYR A 257 -12.80 -10.54 4.27
CA TYR A 257 -12.72 -10.80 2.84
C TYR A 257 -14.00 -11.47 2.33
N HIS A 258 -14.46 -12.58 2.94
CA HIS A 258 -15.66 -13.27 2.45
C HIS A 258 -16.91 -12.41 2.60
N SER A 259 -17.05 -11.66 3.70
CA SER A 259 -18.16 -10.72 3.90
C SER A 259 -18.16 -9.63 2.83
N LEU A 260 -17.00 -9.09 2.47
CA LEU A 260 -16.86 -8.11 1.38
C LEU A 260 -17.21 -8.73 0.03
N TRP A 261 -16.58 -9.87 -0.30
CA TRP A 261 -16.72 -10.55 -1.57
C TRP A 261 -18.17 -10.95 -1.86
N SER A 262 -18.84 -11.58 -0.89
CA SER A 262 -20.27 -11.92 -0.97
C SER A 262 -21.13 -10.67 -1.18
N THR A 263 -20.89 -9.61 -0.39
CA THR A 263 -21.64 -8.34 -0.50
C THR A 263 -21.48 -7.70 -1.89
N LEU A 264 -20.37 -7.94 -2.60
CA LEU A 264 -20.10 -7.38 -3.92
C LEU A 264 -20.54 -8.29 -5.08
N THR A 265 -20.42 -9.61 -4.92
CA THR A 265 -20.60 -10.57 -6.03
C THR A 265 -21.93 -11.32 -5.98
N ASP A 266 -22.54 -11.50 -4.80
CA ASP A 266 -23.78 -12.26 -4.66
C ASP A 266 -24.96 -11.51 -5.26
N THR A 267 -25.86 -12.27 -5.87
CA THR A 267 -27.12 -11.75 -6.40
C THR A 267 -28.25 -12.04 -5.42
N ASP A 268 -28.79 -10.99 -4.80
CA ASP A 268 -29.92 -11.13 -3.88
C ASP A 268 -31.26 -11.02 -4.61
N LYS A 269 -32.26 -11.73 -4.07
CA LYS A 269 -33.65 -11.67 -4.51
C LYS A 269 -34.48 -10.93 -3.46
N PHE A 270 -34.98 -9.76 -3.80
CA PHE A 270 -35.82 -8.94 -2.92
C PHE A 270 -37.28 -9.00 -3.33
N GLY A 271 -38.19 -9.05 -2.36
CA GLY A 271 -39.59 -8.72 -2.56
C GLY A 271 -39.79 -7.20 -2.77
N PRO A 272 -40.91 -6.76 -3.35
CA PRO A 272 -41.20 -5.34 -3.58
C PRO A 272 -41.23 -4.50 -2.28
N ASP A 273 -41.57 -5.14 -1.15
CA ASP A 273 -41.67 -4.49 0.16
C ASP A 273 -40.32 -4.49 0.92
N GLU A 274 -39.25 -5.00 0.31
CA GLU A 274 -37.92 -5.16 0.93
C GLU A 274 -36.89 -4.14 0.42
N MET A 275 -37.35 -3.02 -0.16
CA MET A 275 -36.47 -1.95 -0.69
C MET A 275 -35.46 -1.43 0.34
N TRP A 276 -35.80 -1.42 1.63
CA TRP A 276 -34.90 -1.04 2.72
C TRP A 276 -33.65 -1.94 2.83
N LYS A 277 -33.71 -3.21 2.39
CA LYS A 277 -32.55 -4.12 2.38
C LYS A 277 -31.54 -3.73 1.31
N ILE A 278 -32.01 -3.13 0.21
CA ILE A 278 -31.13 -2.60 -0.84
C ILE A 278 -30.36 -1.39 -0.29
N GLU A 279 -31.05 -0.46 0.38
CA GLU A 279 -30.40 0.69 1.04
C GLU A 279 -29.40 0.24 2.10
N GLN A 280 -29.75 -0.76 2.93
CA GLN A 280 -28.83 -1.31 3.92
C GLN A 280 -27.58 -1.93 3.26
N ARG A 281 -27.73 -2.61 2.11
CA ARG A 281 -26.62 -3.18 1.35
C ARG A 281 -25.74 -2.09 0.72
N VAL A 282 -26.33 -1.05 0.15
CA VAL A 282 -25.60 0.11 -0.39
C VAL A 282 -24.84 0.84 0.72
N ASN A 283 -25.48 1.08 1.87
CA ASN A 283 -24.81 1.69 3.03
C ASN A 283 -23.67 0.81 3.53
N LYS A 284 -23.87 -0.51 3.60
CA LYS A 284 -22.79 -1.44 3.93
C LYS A 284 -21.63 -1.27 2.95
N LEU A 285 -21.87 -1.26 1.64
CA LEU A 285 -20.80 -1.03 0.64
C LEU A 285 -20.11 0.32 0.83
N ASN A 286 -20.87 1.38 1.09
CA ASN A 286 -20.33 2.70 1.36
C ASN A 286 -19.42 2.68 2.60
N ASP A 287 -19.84 2.08 3.71
CA ASP A 287 -19.02 1.93 4.93
C ASP A 287 -17.73 1.13 4.67
N LEU A 288 -17.69 0.35 3.59
CA LEU A 288 -16.55 -0.46 3.15
C LEU A 288 -15.66 0.26 2.11
N GLY A 289 -15.93 1.54 1.83
CA GLY A 289 -15.18 2.34 0.85
C GLY A 289 -15.57 2.09 -0.61
N PHE A 290 -16.67 1.39 -0.84
CA PHE A 290 -17.19 1.06 -2.16
C PHE A 290 -18.43 1.91 -2.46
N ASP A 291 -18.42 2.69 -3.53
CA ASP A 291 -19.60 3.45 -3.96
C ASP A 291 -20.43 2.63 -4.96
N VAL A 292 -21.75 2.74 -4.89
CA VAL A 292 -22.69 2.00 -5.75
C VAL A 292 -23.40 2.98 -6.66
N ASP A 293 -22.87 3.17 -7.88
CA ASP A 293 -23.39 4.14 -8.85
C ASP A 293 -24.69 3.64 -9.53
N GLU A 294 -24.74 2.34 -9.88
CA GLU A 294 -25.92 1.74 -10.52
C GLU A 294 -26.23 0.34 -9.96
N LEU A 295 -27.52 0.11 -9.71
CA LEU A 295 -28.06 -1.21 -9.35
C LEU A 295 -28.75 -1.82 -10.58
N GLU A 296 -28.25 -2.97 -11.03
CA GLU A 296 -28.95 -3.74 -12.05
C GLU A 296 -30.16 -4.42 -11.40
N MET A 297 -31.37 -4.02 -11.79
CA MET A 297 -32.63 -4.62 -11.34
C MET A 297 -33.22 -5.50 -12.44
N LYS A 298 -33.31 -6.80 -12.20
CA LYS A 298 -34.00 -7.75 -13.09
C LYS A 298 -35.20 -8.34 -12.37
N THR A 299 -36.37 -8.31 -13.00
CA THR A 299 -37.52 -9.05 -12.48
C THR A 299 -37.27 -10.54 -12.66
N ALA A 300 -37.39 -11.32 -11.59
CA ALA A 300 -37.29 -12.78 -11.64
C ALA A 300 -38.42 -13.38 -12.49
N GLU A 301 -38.24 -14.60 -12.99
CA GLU A 301 -39.24 -15.31 -13.82
C GLU A 301 -40.61 -15.46 -13.14
N ASP A 302 -40.67 -15.39 -11.81
CA ASP A 302 -41.91 -15.44 -11.03
C ASP A 302 -42.69 -14.10 -10.97
N GLY A 303 -42.12 -13.01 -11.51
CA GLY A 303 -42.72 -11.67 -11.55
C GLY A 303 -42.88 -10.98 -10.19
N LYS A 304 -42.49 -11.64 -9.09
CA LYS A 304 -42.73 -11.19 -7.71
C LYS A 304 -41.46 -10.74 -7.00
N ARG A 305 -40.29 -10.96 -7.60
CA ARG A 305 -39.00 -10.64 -7.00
C ARG A 305 -38.15 -9.81 -7.94
N VAL A 306 -37.37 -8.91 -7.36
CA VAL A 306 -36.36 -8.12 -8.06
C VAL A 306 -34.99 -8.68 -7.67
N LEU A 307 -34.26 -9.16 -8.68
CA LEU A 307 -32.84 -9.48 -8.59
C LEU A 307 -32.08 -8.17 -8.65
N VAL A 308 -31.31 -7.88 -7.61
CA VAL A 308 -30.52 -6.64 -7.54
C VAL A 308 -29.06 -7.02 -7.45
N ARG A 309 -28.26 -6.50 -8.40
CA ARG A 309 -26.81 -6.66 -8.40
C ARG A 309 -26.15 -5.28 -8.53
N PRO A 310 -25.16 -4.93 -7.70
CA PRO A 310 -24.37 -3.72 -7.92
C PRO A 310 -23.61 -3.86 -9.25
N ARG A 311 -23.81 -2.90 -10.16
CA ARG A 311 -23.29 -2.99 -11.53
C ARG A 311 -21.99 -2.24 -11.72
N VAL A 312 -21.76 -1.20 -10.92
CA VAL A 312 -20.50 -0.45 -10.90
C VAL A 312 -20.17 -0.11 -9.47
N VAL A 313 -19.07 -0.69 -8.99
CA VAL A 313 -18.51 -0.41 -7.67
C VAL A 313 -17.21 0.35 -7.89
N ASP A 314 -17.32 1.63 -8.20
CA ASP A 314 -16.16 2.45 -8.57
C ASP A 314 -15.49 3.01 -7.30
N ALA A 315 -14.62 2.20 -6.70
CA ALA A 315 -13.79 2.62 -5.58
C ALA A 315 -13.15 3.98 -5.89
N GLY A 316 -13.24 4.94 -4.96
CA GLY A 316 -12.66 6.29 -5.13
C GLY A 316 -13.63 7.38 -5.60
N TYR A 317 -14.96 7.19 -5.53
CA TYR A 317 -15.91 8.22 -5.94
C TYR A 317 -15.75 9.53 -5.16
N ALA A 318 -15.66 9.45 -3.82
CA ALA A 318 -15.48 10.65 -3.00
C ALA A 318 -14.15 11.32 -3.34
N SER A 319 -13.08 10.53 -3.51
CA SER A 319 -11.78 11.03 -3.93
C SER A 319 -11.85 11.76 -5.29
N ARG A 320 -12.44 11.14 -6.32
CA ARG A 320 -12.61 11.79 -7.64
C ARG A 320 -13.51 13.02 -7.58
N LYS A 321 -14.59 12.99 -6.80
CA LYS A 321 -15.49 14.13 -6.61
C LYS A 321 -14.75 15.30 -5.97
N LEU A 322 -14.01 15.04 -4.88
CA LEU A 322 -13.22 16.05 -4.20
C LEU A 322 -12.13 16.59 -5.14
N LEU A 323 -11.39 15.72 -5.83
CA LEU A 323 -10.37 16.10 -6.80
C LEU A 323 -10.91 17.05 -7.88
N ARG A 324 -12.10 16.78 -8.43
CA ARG A 324 -12.73 17.69 -9.41
C ARG A 324 -13.10 19.05 -8.82
N LEU A 325 -13.54 19.09 -7.56
CA LEU A 325 -14.00 20.30 -6.90
C LEU A 325 -12.84 21.17 -6.38
N THR A 326 -11.77 20.56 -5.88
CA THR A 326 -10.71 21.25 -5.11
C THR A 326 -9.30 21.02 -5.65
N GLY A 327 -9.10 20.02 -6.52
CA GLY A 327 -7.78 19.60 -6.96
C GLY A 327 -7.02 18.72 -5.95
N LEU A 328 -7.65 18.34 -4.83
CA LEU A 328 -7.05 17.46 -3.83
C LEU A 328 -7.15 15.99 -4.25
N ASP A 329 -6.00 15.34 -4.40
CA ASP A 329 -5.87 13.89 -4.65
C ASP A 329 -5.54 13.20 -3.32
N VAL A 330 -6.55 12.58 -2.71
CA VAL A 330 -6.52 12.04 -1.34
C VAL A 330 -7.27 10.71 -1.27
N GLN A 331 -7.14 9.99 -0.16
CA GLN A 331 -7.81 8.71 0.01
C GLN A 331 -9.32 8.83 0.24
N GLU A 332 -10.05 7.73 0.04
CA GLU A 332 -11.53 7.75 -0.02
C GLU A 332 -12.17 8.23 1.28
N ASN A 333 -11.71 7.78 2.45
CA ASN A 333 -12.31 8.19 3.73
C ASN A 333 -11.94 9.64 4.09
N GLN A 334 -10.71 10.06 3.82
CA GLN A 334 -10.31 11.46 3.89
C GLN A 334 -11.19 12.31 2.97
N ALA A 335 -11.43 11.89 1.73
CA ALA A 335 -12.25 12.64 0.80
C ALA A 335 -13.68 12.81 1.30
N ARG A 336 -14.29 11.75 1.85
CA ARG A 336 -15.61 11.81 2.49
C ARG A 336 -15.63 12.79 3.66
N ARG A 337 -14.60 12.73 4.51
CA ARG A 337 -14.47 13.67 5.64
C ARG A 337 -14.42 15.12 5.17
N LEU A 338 -13.60 15.41 4.17
CA LEU A 338 -13.43 16.76 3.62
C LEU A 338 -14.69 17.25 2.91
N LEU A 339 -15.39 16.38 2.16
CA LEU A 339 -16.67 16.70 1.53
C LEU A 339 -17.76 17.02 2.58
N ASN A 340 -17.79 16.28 3.68
CA ASN A 340 -18.72 16.56 4.79
C ASN A 340 -18.43 17.91 5.45
N ASP A 341 -17.15 18.27 5.64
CA ASP A 341 -16.78 19.59 6.16
C ASP A 341 -17.13 20.73 5.18
N LEU A 342 -16.94 20.49 3.87
CA LEU A 342 -17.38 21.41 2.81
C LEU A 342 -18.90 21.63 2.84
N ASP A 343 -19.70 20.56 2.98
CA ASP A 343 -21.16 20.66 3.08
C ASP A 343 -21.59 21.42 4.35
N ALA A 344 -20.90 21.20 5.49
CA ALA A 344 -21.13 21.96 6.71
C ALA A 344 -20.76 23.46 6.56
N TYR A 345 -19.67 23.76 5.85
CA TYR A 345 -19.29 25.14 5.51
C TYR A 345 -20.35 25.81 4.62
N ARG A 346 -20.87 25.08 3.61
CA ARG A 346 -21.93 25.56 2.72
C ARG A 346 -23.20 25.91 3.50
N ALA A 347 -23.61 25.05 4.43
CA ALA A 347 -24.80 25.26 5.26
C ALA A 347 -24.61 26.44 6.23
N SER A 348 -23.46 26.51 6.92
CA SER A 348 -23.17 27.57 7.90
C SER A 348 -23.00 28.96 7.29
N THR A 349 -22.67 29.04 6.00
CA THR A 349 -22.59 30.31 5.25
C THR A 349 -23.86 30.64 4.48
N TRP A 350 -24.92 29.82 4.59
CA TRP A 350 -26.21 29.96 3.87
C TRP A 350 -26.08 29.95 2.34
N ARG A 351 -25.13 29.18 1.79
CA ARG A 351 -24.82 29.11 0.35
C ARG A 351 -25.36 27.85 -0.33
N GLU A 352 -26.46 27.30 0.20
CA GLU A 352 -27.10 26.10 -0.34
C GLU A 352 -27.62 26.28 -1.77
N GLY A 353 -27.92 27.51 -2.20
CA GLY A 353 -28.34 27.84 -3.56
C GLY A 353 -27.21 28.08 -4.57
N GLU A 354 -25.95 28.10 -4.14
CA GLU A 354 -24.79 28.35 -5.01
C GLU A 354 -24.22 27.05 -5.60
N GLU A 355 -23.51 27.17 -6.73
CA GLU A 355 -22.78 26.06 -7.35
C GLU A 355 -21.69 25.55 -6.40
N LEU A 356 -21.58 24.23 -6.29
CA LEU A 356 -20.71 23.57 -5.31
C LEU A 356 -19.23 23.87 -5.57
N GLU A 357 -18.84 24.03 -6.83
CA GLU A 357 -17.49 24.38 -7.29
C GLU A 357 -17.02 25.73 -6.73
N ILE A 358 -17.93 26.72 -6.68
CA ILE A 358 -17.64 28.05 -6.13
C ILE A 358 -17.46 27.95 -4.62
N VAL A 359 -18.38 27.25 -3.94
CA VAL A 359 -18.31 27.04 -2.49
C VAL A 359 -17.05 26.26 -2.11
N ALA A 360 -16.67 25.25 -2.90
CA ALA A 360 -15.46 24.46 -2.70
C ALA A 360 -14.19 25.32 -2.82
N THR A 361 -14.14 26.24 -3.79
CA THR A 361 -13.02 27.17 -3.95
C THR A 361 -12.86 28.09 -2.74
N ASP A 362 -13.98 28.63 -2.22
CA ASP A 362 -13.94 29.50 -1.05
C ASP A 362 -13.61 28.70 0.23
N TRP A 363 -14.17 27.51 0.41
CA TRP A 363 -13.82 26.60 1.51
C TRP A 363 -12.32 26.25 1.52
N MET A 364 -11.76 25.97 0.34
CA MET A 364 -10.32 25.72 0.19
C MET A 364 -9.50 26.90 0.68
N ARG A 365 -9.85 28.13 0.25
CA ARG A 365 -9.12 29.35 0.60
C ARG A 365 -9.28 29.74 2.07
N GLU A 366 -10.46 29.55 2.64
CA GLU A 366 -10.84 30.11 3.94
C GLU A 366 -10.67 29.13 5.10
N VAL A 367 -10.78 27.82 4.83
CA VAL A 367 -10.78 26.78 5.87
C VAL A 367 -9.61 25.83 5.69
N TYR A 368 -9.53 25.15 4.53
CA TYR A 368 -8.54 24.07 4.34
C TYR A 368 -7.10 24.58 4.24
N GLU A 369 -6.80 25.46 3.28
CA GLU A 369 -5.44 25.97 3.06
C GLU A 369 -4.83 26.68 4.28
N PRO A 370 -5.55 27.58 4.99
CA PRO A 370 -5.02 28.23 6.18
C PRO A 370 -4.65 27.21 7.27
N THR A 371 -5.47 26.17 7.43
CA THR A 371 -5.27 25.12 8.43
C THR A 371 -4.00 24.30 8.10
N VAL A 372 -3.89 23.75 6.89
CA VAL A 372 -2.75 22.89 6.53
C VAL A 372 -1.44 23.65 6.36
N ARG A 373 -1.48 24.96 6.08
CA ARG A 373 -0.28 25.81 6.04
C ARG A 373 0.37 26.00 7.41
N MET A 374 -0.36 25.75 8.49
CA MET A 374 0.18 25.78 9.86
C MET A 374 1.05 24.57 10.20
N ILE A 375 1.08 23.52 9.35
CA ILE A 375 1.96 22.36 9.54
C ILE A 375 3.42 22.83 9.59
N PRO A 376 4.13 22.61 10.72
CA PRO A 376 5.53 23.01 10.85
C PRO A 376 6.41 22.26 9.84
N ARG A 377 7.50 22.91 9.41
CA ARG A 377 8.33 22.43 8.30
C ARG A 377 8.84 20.99 8.51
N GLU A 378 9.19 20.63 9.74
CA GLU A 378 9.68 19.28 10.08
C GLU A 378 8.65 18.15 9.91
N TYR A 379 7.34 18.46 9.91
CA TYR A 379 6.27 17.46 9.82
C TYR A 379 5.67 17.35 8.40
N ARG A 380 6.04 18.24 7.47
CA ARG A 380 5.45 18.28 6.12
C ARG A 380 5.69 17.02 5.29
N SER A 381 6.71 16.24 5.61
CA SER A 381 6.98 14.93 5.00
C SER A 381 6.43 13.74 5.80
N GLN A 382 5.88 13.99 7.01
CA GLN A 382 5.46 12.95 7.94
C GLN A 382 3.95 12.79 8.01
N ILE A 383 3.19 13.87 7.82
CA ILE A 383 1.73 13.85 7.81
C ILE A 383 1.23 14.47 6.51
N GLU A 384 0.26 13.79 5.90
CA GLU A 384 -0.44 14.31 4.74
C GLU A 384 -1.34 15.49 5.15
N PRO A 385 -1.43 16.57 4.35
CA PRO A 385 -2.31 17.70 4.65
C PRO A 385 -3.77 17.32 4.92
N ALA A 386 -4.32 16.37 4.17
CA ALA A 386 -5.69 15.89 4.37
C ALA A 386 -5.86 15.14 5.69
N GLN A 387 -4.92 14.26 6.04
CA GLN A 387 -4.90 13.59 7.34
C GLN A 387 -4.78 14.60 8.49
N PHE A 388 -3.88 15.59 8.36
CA PHE A 388 -3.74 16.65 9.36
C PHE A 388 -5.05 17.41 9.56
N PHE A 389 -5.72 17.78 8.46
CA PHE A 389 -7.00 18.47 8.52
C PHE A 389 -8.07 17.63 9.22
N HIS A 390 -8.20 16.34 8.86
CA HIS A 390 -9.09 15.40 9.53
C HIS A 390 -8.85 15.36 11.05
N GLU A 391 -7.60 15.13 11.46
CA GLU A 391 -7.28 14.97 12.89
C GLU A 391 -7.46 16.27 13.69
N VAL A 392 -7.25 17.43 13.05
CA VAL A 392 -7.57 18.73 13.66
C VAL A 392 -9.08 18.88 13.89
N LEU A 393 -9.93 18.43 12.97
CA LEU A 393 -11.39 18.48 13.14
C LEU A 393 -11.84 17.65 14.34
N ASP A 394 -11.29 16.44 14.49
CA ASP A 394 -11.60 15.57 15.63
C ASP A 394 -11.07 16.17 16.93
N HIS A 395 -9.82 16.66 16.93
CA HIS A 395 -9.23 17.34 18.08
C HIS A 395 -10.04 18.56 18.51
N ARG A 396 -10.53 19.36 17.56
CA ARG A 396 -11.40 20.50 17.82
C ARG A 396 -12.70 20.06 18.48
N TRP A 397 -13.30 18.96 18.02
CA TRP A 397 -14.52 18.41 18.62
C TRP A 397 -14.28 18.00 20.07
N PHE A 398 -13.19 17.27 20.36
CA PHE A 398 -12.83 16.89 21.74
C PHE A 398 -12.56 18.10 22.64
N LEU A 399 -11.89 19.13 22.12
CA LEU A 399 -11.65 20.37 22.86
C LEU A 399 -12.96 21.11 23.16
N ALA A 400 -13.87 21.20 22.19
CA ALA A 400 -15.16 21.84 22.34
C ALA A 400 -16.05 21.09 23.35
N GLU A 401 -16.07 19.76 23.29
CA GLU A 401 -16.79 18.92 24.26
C GLU A 401 -16.28 19.17 25.69
N LYS A 402 -14.96 19.22 25.87
CA LYS A 402 -14.34 19.47 27.18
C LYS A 402 -14.56 20.91 27.68
N ALA A 403 -14.56 21.89 26.79
CA ALA A 403 -14.78 23.30 27.12
C ALA A 403 -16.27 23.64 27.34
N GLY A 404 -17.18 22.82 26.80
CA GLY A 404 -18.62 23.07 26.81
C GLY A 404 -19.08 24.17 25.85
N HIS A 405 -18.22 24.58 24.90
CA HIS A 405 -18.52 25.58 23.88
C HIS A 405 -17.63 25.36 22.64
N ASP A 406 -17.99 25.97 21.51
CA ASP A 406 -17.21 25.88 20.28
C ASP A 406 -15.80 26.46 20.45
N VAL A 407 -14.82 25.79 19.86
CA VAL A 407 -13.41 26.19 19.85
C VAL A 407 -13.02 26.65 18.44
N PRO A 408 -12.43 27.86 18.28
CA PRO A 408 -11.97 28.33 16.97
C PRO A 408 -10.94 27.39 16.33
N MET A 409 -10.96 27.28 14.99
CA MET A 409 -10.05 26.40 14.26
C MET A 409 -8.58 26.65 14.58
N GLY A 410 -8.15 27.91 14.61
CA GLY A 410 -6.74 28.25 14.90
C GLY A 410 -6.26 27.76 16.27
N GLU A 411 -7.10 27.84 17.30
CA GLU A 411 -6.79 27.34 18.65
C GLU A 411 -6.68 25.81 18.67
N ALA A 412 -7.59 25.13 17.97
CA ALA A 412 -7.53 23.68 17.83
C ALA A 412 -6.26 23.22 17.10
N VAL A 413 -5.86 23.92 16.04
CA VAL A 413 -4.61 23.63 15.30
C VAL A 413 -3.39 23.81 16.18
N GLU A 414 -3.28 24.93 16.91
CA GLU A 414 -2.16 25.17 17.82
C GLU A 414 -2.08 24.09 18.91
N SER A 415 -3.22 23.73 19.50
CA SER A 415 -3.32 22.67 20.50
C SER A 415 -2.89 21.30 19.92
N TYR A 416 -3.36 20.95 18.73
CA TYR A 416 -3.02 19.71 18.05
C TYR A 416 -1.51 19.63 17.73
N ILE A 417 -0.93 20.71 17.20
CA ILE A 417 0.51 20.79 16.89
C ILE A 417 1.35 20.58 18.17
N GLN A 418 0.90 21.09 19.32
CA GLN A 418 1.65 20.95 20.57
C GLN A 418 1.48 19.59 21.24
N SER A 419 0.31 18.96 21.13
CA SER A 419 -0.04 17.78 21.93
C SER A 419 -0.06 16.46 21.16
N VAL A 420 -0.38 16.48 19.86
CA VAL A 420 -0.57 15.27 19.05
C VAL A 420 0.54 15.10 18.02
N LEU A 421 0.87 16.16 17.28
CA LEU A 421 1.85 16.11 16.19
C LEU A 421 3.26 15.61 16.62
N PRO A 422 3.77 15.84 17.85
CA PRO A 422 5.03 15.24 18.29
C PRO A 422 5.07 13.72 18.20
N ASN A 423 3.92 13.04 18.30
CA ASN A 423 3.82 11.58 18.22
C ASN A 423 3.98 11.04 16.78
N TYR A 424 4.00 11.91 15.77
CA TYR A 424 4.23 11.52 14.38
C TYR A 424 5.69 11.24 14.03
N LYS A 425 6.64 11.79 14.82
CA LYS A 425 8.07 11.57 14.61
C LYS A 425 8.42 10.14 14.99
N LEU A 426 8.87 9.36 13.99
CA LEU A 426 9.69 8.19 14.25
C LEU A 426 11.04 8.70 14.76
N ASP A 427 11.52 8.12 15.87
CA ASP A 427 12.88 8.35 16.34
C ASP A 427 13.86 7.86 15.26
N ASP A 428 14.89 8.66 14.93
CA ASP A 428 15.94 8.28 13.98
C ASP A 428 16.57 6.94 14.38
N LYS A 429 16.66 6.67 15.69
CA LYS A 429 17.12 5.38 16.21
C LYS A 429 16.19 4.24 15.79
N ALA A 430 14.88 4.42 15.90
CA ALA A 430 13.89 3.42 15.50
C ALA A 430 13.90 3.19 13.98
N VAL A 431 14.05 4.26 13.19
CA VAL A 431 14.20 4.13 11.72
C VAL A 431 15.46 3.35 11.38
N ASN A 432 16.58 3.63 12.04
CA ASN A 432 17.84 2.91 11.83
C ASN A 432 17.76 1.44 12.25
N GLU A 433 17.07 1.13 13.36
CA GLU A 433 16.83 -0.27 13.79
C GLU A 433 15.97 -1.03 12.78
N LEU A 434 14.86 -0.44 12.31
CA LEU A 434 14.03 -1.02 11.25
C LEU A 434 14.83 -1.23 9.95
N ASN A 435 15.66 -0.26 9.58
CA ASN A 435 16.50 -0.34 8.38
C ASN A 435 17.60 -1.40 8.51
N ALA A 436 18.21 -1.56 9.68
CA ALA A 436 19.20 -2.60 9.93
C ALA A 436 18.58 -4.00 9.89
N GLU A 437 17.38 -4.16 10.46
CA GLU A 437 16.62 -5.40 10.38
C GLU A 437 16.25 -5.75 8.93
N ALA A 438 15.76 -4.77 8.15
CA ALA A 438 15.47 -4.96 6.73
C ALA A 438 16.70 -5.41 5.92
N ASP A 439 17.88 -4.84 6.19
CA ASP A 439 19.12 -5.27 5.53
C ASP A 439 19.58 -6.67 5.99
N SER A 440 19.23 -7.11 7.21
CA SER A 440 19.54 -8.44 7.72
C SER A 440 18.67 -9.56 7.14
N GLY A 441 17.48 -9.21 6.64
CA GLY A 441 16.53 -10.14 6.01
C GLY A 441 16.83 -10.46 4.55
N VAL A 442 17.84 -9.82 3.96
CA VAL A 442 18.30 -10.11 2.60
C VAL A 442 18.99 -11.48 2.60
N VAL A 443 18.32 -12.48 2.03
CA VAL A 443 18.81 -13.87 1.98
C VAL A 443 19.77 -14.03 0.79
N ASP A 444 20.88 -14.71 1.04
CA ASP A 444 21.83 -15.15 0.02
C ASP A 444 21.30 -16.46 -0.59
N ASP A 445 20.61 -16.37 -1.74
CA ASP A 445 19.93 -17.50 -2.39
C ASP A 445 20.86 -18.68 -2.77
N GLU A 446 22.18 -18.51 -2.68
CA GLU A 446 23.17 -19.57 -2.90
C GLU A 446 23.08 -20.71 -1.86
N ALA A 447 22.61 -20.44 -0.64
CA ALA A 447 22.70 -21.43 0.46
C ALA A 447 21.61 -22.51 0.46
N ASN A 448 20.53 -22.35 -0.32
CA ASN A 448 19.42 -23.32 -0.37
C ASN A 448 19.47 -24.28 -1.57
N TYR A 449 20.26 -23.98 -2.62
CA TYR A 449 20.40 -24.85 -3.80
C TYR A 449 21.54 -25.86 -3.70
N ASP A 450 22.52 -25.65 -2.81
CA ASP A 450 23.71 -26.51 -2.69
C ASP A 450 23.48 -27.79 -1.84
N LYS A 451 22.23 -28.10 -1.48
CA LYS A 451 21.89 -29.44 -1.00
C LYS A 451 21.63 -30.32 -2.22
N PRO A 452 22.34 -31.46 -2.38
CA PRO A 452 22.00 -32.41 -3.42
C PRO A 452 20.55 -32.83 -3.22
N ILE A 453 19.71 -32.58 -4.22
CA ILE A 453 18.44 -33.27 -4.36
C ILE A 453 18.79 -34.74 -4.57
N ASP A 454 18.60 -35.58 -3.56
CA ASP A 454 18.52 -37.02 -3.79
C ASP A 454 17.22 -37.23 -4.58
N ASP A 455 17.35 -37.67 -5.84
CA ASP A 455 16.26 -37.91 -6.82
C ASP A 455 15.19 -38.94 -6.36
N ASP A 456 15.28 -39.43 -5.12
CA ASP A 456 14.40 -40.47 -4.56
C ASP A 456 13.29 -39.93 -3.62
N ASP A 457 13.19 -38.60 -3.40
CA ASP A 457 12.19 -38.00 -2.48
C ASP A 457 11.14 -37.10 -3.16
N TYR A 458 11.09 -37.06 -4.50
CA TYR A 458 9.97 -36.42 -5.20
C TYR A 458 8.74 -37.34 -5.18
N ASN A 459 7.90 -37.15 -4.16
CA ASN A 459 6.57 -37.73 -4.10
C ASN A 459 5.55 -36.77 -4.69
N PRO A 460 4.97 -37.04 -5.88
CA PRO A 460 3.99 -36.16 -6.52
C PRO A 460 2.67 -36.02 -5.71
N ASP A 461 2.47 -36.84 -4.68
CA ASP A 461 1.35 -36.70 -3.73
C ASP A 461 1.59 -35.61 -2.65
N ASP A 462 2.82 -35.10 -2.51
CA ASP A 462 3.20 -34.04 -1.55
C ASP A 462 3.44 -32.67 -2.23
N ASP A 463 3.18 -32.57 -3.54
CA ASP A 463 3.24 -31.32 -4.32
C ASP A 463 1.85 -30.64 -4.34
N PRO A 464 1.61 -29.62 -3.49
CA PRO A 464 0.31 -28.95 -3.41
C PRO A 464 -0.03 -28.16 -4.69
N ASP A 465 0.96 -27.88 -5.54
CA ASP A 465 0.76 -27.12 -6.79
C ASP A 465 0.24 -28.01 -7.93
N ALA A 466 0.41 -29.33 -7.83
CA ALA A 466 -0.09 -30.27 -8.85
C ALA A 466 -1.62 -30.27 -8.95
N ALA A 467 -2.33 -29.97 -7.84
CA ALA A 467 -3.79 -29.95 -7.80
C ALA A 467 -4.39 -28.66 -8.37
N VAL A 468 -3.68 -27.52 -8.27
CA VAL A 468 -4.17 -26.19 -8.67
C VAL A 468 -4.42 -26.08 -10.17
N TRP A 469 -3.71 -26.89 -10.98
CA TRP A 469 -3.82 -26.91 -12.44
C TRP A 469 -4.77 -27.99 -12.98
N SER A 470 -5.44 -28.75 -12.11
CA SER A 470 -6.31 -29.85 -12.52
C SER A 470 -7.80 -29.46 -12.59
N HIS A 471 -8.20 -29.05 -13.81
CA HIS A 471 -9.56 -28.91 -14.37
C HIS A 471 -10.48 -27.77 -13.95
#